data_AF-A0A7X4HEA8-F1
#
_entry.id   AF-A0A7X4HEA8-F1
#
_cell.length_a   1.000
_cell.length_b   1.000
_cell.length_c   1.000
_cell.angle_alpha   90.00
_cell.angle_beta   90.00
_cell.angle_gamma   90.00
#
_symmetry.space_group_name_H-M   'P 1'
#
loop_
_entity.id
_entity.type
_entity.pdbx_description
1 polymer ?
#
loop_
_entity_poly.entity_id
_entity_poly.type
_entity_poly.pdbx_seq_one_letter_code
_entity_poly.pdbx_strand_id
1 'polypeptide(L)'
;MNPDKLMIPLTQVLTRHREQILPMLGGKANGNARALLGNDAAMRTLATYSYALLPGLVRLTLKEPVFVDFVMTHRDQILERLLVQ
;
A
#
# COMPACT_ATOMS: atom_id res chain seq x y z
N MET A 1 -17.27 -1.56 -6.25
CA MET A 1 -16.67 -1.23 -4.94
C MET A 1 -16.11 0.17 -5.04
N ASN A 2 -16.53 1.13 -4.20
CA ASN A 2 -16.03 2.51 -4.32
C ASN A 2 -14.54 2.55 -3.92
N PRO A 3 -13.63 3.05 -4.77
CA PRO A 3 -12.19 3.12 -4.49
C PRO A 3 -11.90 3.87 -3.19
N ASP A 4 -12.69 4.91 -2.90
CA ASP A 4 -12.55 5.76 -1.73
C ASP A 4 -12.69 5.00 -0.40
N LYS A 5 -13.53 3.94 -0.39
CA LYS A 5 -13.75 3.12 0.81
C LYS A 5 -12.53 2.29 1.19
N LEU A 6 -11.61 2.05 0.26
CA LEU A 6 -10.35 1.36 0.51
C LEU A 6 -9.17 2.30 0.65
N MET A 7 -9.16 3.39 -0.12
CA MET A 7 -8.10 4.39 -0.07
C MET A 7 -7.94 4.97 1.33
N ILE A 8 -9.03 5.27 2.03
CA ILE A 8 -8.99 5.83 3.40
C ILE A 8 -8.33 4.86 4.40
N PRO A 9 -8.84 3.63 4.63
CA PRO A 9 -8.23 2.71 5.58
C PRO A 9 -6.81 2.29 5.15
N LEU A 10 -6.55 2.17 3.85
CA LEU A 10 -5.21 1.91 3.33
C LEU A 10 -4.24 3.03 3.68
N THR A 11 -4.60 4.29 3.44
CA THR A 11 -3.74 5.43 3.78
C THR A 11 -3.46 5.45 5.29
N GLN A 12 -4.46 5.20 6.13
CA GLN A 12 -4.29 5.16 7.59
C GLN A 12 -3.30 4.07 8.03
N VAL A 13 -3.40 2.87 7.46
CA VAL A 13 -2.45 1.77 7.73
C VAL A 13 -1.05 2.13 7.27
N LEU A 14 -0.92 2.66 6.04
CA LEU A 14 0.37 3.06 5.48
C LEU A 14 1.05 4.15 6.31
N THR A 15 0.30 5.16 6.77
CA THR A 15 0.83 6.22 7.63
C THR A 15 1.22 5.68 9.01
N ARG A 16 0.37 4.86 9.65
CA ARG A 16 0.64 4.31 10.98
C ARG A 16 1.83 3.34 10.99
N HIS A 17 2.02 2.58 9.93
CA HIS A 17 3.08 1.57 9.81
C HIS A 17 4.21 2.01 8.88
N ARG A 18 4.29 3.30 8.54
CA ARG A 18 5.27 3.85 7.58
C ARG A 18 6.70 3.46 7.91
N GLU A 19 7.10 3.56 9.17
CA GLU A 19 8.45 3.24 9.64
C GLU A 19 8.79 1.74 9.53
N GLN A 20 7.79 0.88 9.52
CA GLN A 20 7.94 -0.57 9.31
C GLN A 20 7.89 -0.92 7.82
N ILE A 21 7.08 -0.20 7.05
CA ILE A 21 6.84 -0.44 5.62
C ILE A 21 7.99 0.09 4.76
N LEU A 22 8.47 1.31 5.02
CA LEU A 22 9.52 1.95 4.20
C LEU A 22 10.83 1.14 4.13
N PRO A 23 11.33 0.51 5.21
CA PRO A 23 12.50 -0.35 5.13
C PRO A 23 12.26 -1.60 4.27
N MET A 24 11.07 -2.22 4.37
CA MET A 24 10.70 -3.40 3.57
C MET A 24 10.64 -3.09 2.07
N LEU A 25 10.40 -1.84 1.72
CA LEU A 25 10.39 -1.33 0.35
C LEU A 25 11.80 -1.06 -0.23
N GLY A 26 12.87 -1.36 0.51
CA GLY A 26 14.25 -1.20 0.02
C GLY A 26 15.05 -0.09 0.72
N GLY A 27 14.73 0.22 1.98
CA GLY A 27 15.73 0.66 2.95
C GLY A 27 16.47 1.98 2.71
N LYS A 28 15.99 2.86 1.82
CA LYS A 28 16.41 4.27 1.79
C LYS A 28 15.18 5.15 1.63
N ALA A 29 14.63 5.58 2.75
CA ALA A 29 13.49 6.49 2.87
C ALA A 29 13.72 7.90 2.25
N ASN A 30 14.72 8.08 1.37
CA ASN A 30 15.13 9.36 0.79
C ASN A 30 14.90 9.42 -0.73
N GLY A 31 13.76 8.94 -1.23
CA GLY A 31 13.13 9.65 -2.35
C GLY A 31 12.97 8.99 -3.72
N ASN A 32 12.98 7.67 -3.87
CA ASN A 32 12.63 7.08 -5.17
C ASN A 32 11.28 6.35 -5.16
N ALA A 33 10.19 7.13 -5.03
CA ALA A 33 8.84 6.73 -5.46
C ALA A 33 8.86 5.94 -6.77
N ARG A 34 9.67 6.45 -7.71
CA ARG A 34 9.85 5.91 -9.05
C ARG A 34 10.50 4.53 -9.07
N ALA A 35 11.42 4.25 -8.15
CA ALA A 35 12.01 2.92 -8.04
C ALA A 35 11.01 1.89 -7.50
N LEU A 36 10.09 2.32 -6.63
CA LEU A 36 8.98 1.51 -6.14
C LEU A 36 7.90 1.29 -7.21
N LEU A 37 7.56 2.33 -7.98
CA LEU A 37 6.62 2.23 -9.10
C LEU A 37 7.09 1.26 -10.18
N GLY A 38 8.39 1.20 -10.44
CA GLY A 38 8.98 0.27 -11.40
C GLY A 38 9.20 -1.14 -10.85
N ASN A 39 8.99 -1.37 -9.55
CA ASN A 39 9.25 -2.65 -8.90
C ASN A 39 7.95 -3.32 -8.45
N ASP A 40 7.34 -4.09 -9.35
CA ASP A 40 6.11 -4.84 -9.09
C ASP A 40 6.26 -5.81 -7.89
N ALA A 41 7.45 -6.38 -7.67
CA ALA A 41 7.70 -7.27 -6.53
C ALA A 41 7.66 -6.52 -5.19
N ALA A 42 8.25 -5.33 -5.13
CA ALA A 42 8.19 -4.45 -3.96
C ALA A 42 6.76 -3.98 -3.71
N MET A 43 6.05 -3.59 -4.77
CA MET A 43 4.65 -3.13 -4.64
C MET A 43 3.72 -4.28 -4.22
N ARG A 44 3.93 -5.52 -4.71
CA ARG A 44 3.16 -6.69 -4.27
C ARG A 44 3.42 -7.01 -2.80
N THR A 45 4.67 -6.92 -2.37
CA THR A 45 5.05 -7.09 -0.97
C THR A 45 4.35 -6.05 -0.09
N LEU A 46 4.32 -4.79 -0.52
CA LEU A 46 3.57 -3.72 0.13
C LEU A 46 2.09 -4.07 0.23
N ALA A 47 1.49 -4.54 -0.86
CA ALA A 47 0.07 -4.88 -0.90
C ALA A 47 -0.27 -6.01 0.07
N THR A 48 0.47 -7.12 0.05
CA THR A 48 0.27 -8.26 0.96
C THR A 48 0.46 -7.85 2.42
N TYR A 49 1.48 -7.05 2.71
CA TYR A 49 1.72 -6.56 4.07
C TYR A 49 0.62 -5.62 4.55
N SER A 50 0.20 -4.68 3.69
CA SER A 50 -0.88 -3.74 3.98
C SER A 50 -2.20 -4.49 4.23
N TYR A 51 -2.49 -5.54 3.46
CA TYR A 51 -3.68 -6.37 3.63
C TYR A 51 -3.72 -7.05 5.00
N ALA A 52 -2.59 -7.57 5.49
CA ALA A 52 -2.51 -8.18 6.81
C ALA A 52 -2.79 -7.18 7.94
N LEU A 53 -2.46 -5.91 7.73
CA LEU A 53 -2.66 -4.81 8.67
C LEU A 53 -4.04 -4.14 8.56
N LEU A 54 -4.85 -4.48 7.55
CA LEU A 54 -6.19 -3.94 7.42
C LEU A 54 -7.09 -4.39 8.58
N PRO A 55 -8.05 -3.53 9.00
CA PRO A 55 -9.08 -3.93 9.95
C PRO A 55 -9.82 -5.17 9.46
N GLY A 56 -10.12 -6.11 10.36
CA GLY A 56 -10.77 -7.38 10.02
C GLY A 56 -12.08 -7.22 9.23
N LEU A 57 -12.84 -6.15 9.50
CA LEU A 57 -14.05 -5.78 8.75
C LEU A 57 -13.78 -5.56 7.26
N VAL A 58 -12.66 -4.95 6.89
CA VAL A 58 -12.28 -4.73 5.48
C VAL A 58 -11.89 -6.05 4.84
N ARG A 59 -11.14 -6.90 5.57
CA ARG A 59 -10.74 -8.26 5.13
C ARG A 59 -11.91 -9.21 4.91
N LEU A 60 -13.04 -9.01 5.61
CA LEU A 60 -14.26 -9.79 5.39
C LEU A 60 -14.96 -9.44 4.06
N THR A 61 -14.85 -8.18 3.65
CA THR A 61 -15.52 -7.67 2.44
C THR A 61 -14.66 -7.77 1.19
N LEU A 62 -13.35 -7.96 1.34
CA LEU A 62 -12.39 -7.90 0.25
C LEU A 62 -11.40 -9.05 0.35
N LYS A 63 -11.37 -9.89 -0.68
CA LYS A 63 -10.37 -10.95 -0.81
C LYS A 63 -9.00 -10.35 -1.10
N GLU A 64 -7.97 -10.95 -0.52
CA GLU A 64 -6.57 -10.57 -0.70
C GLU A 64 -6.15 -10.33 -2.16
N PRO A 65 -6.39 -11.23 -3.13
CA PRO A 65 -5.99 -10.99 -4.52
C PRO A 65 -6.65 -9.74 -5.12
N VAL A 66 -7.91 -9.47 -4.78
CA VAL A 66 -8.62 -8.27 -5.25
C VAL A 66 -8.04 -7.00 -4.63
N PHE A 67 -7.61 -7.07 -3.37
CA PHE A 67 -6.91 -5.97 -2.72
C PHE A 67 -5.52 -5.75 -3.34
N VAL A 68 -4.78 -6.82 -3.62
CA VAL A 68 -3.46 -6.72 -4.25
C VAL A 68 -3.59 -6.09 -5.64
N ASP A 69 -4.55 -6.53 -6.45
CA ASP A 69 -4.82 -5.93 -7.76
C ASP A 69 -5.23 -4.46 -7.65
N PHE A 70 -6.01 -4.10 -6.63
CA PHE A 70 -6.34 -2.70 -6.36
C PHE A 70 -5.09 -1.87 -6.06
N VAL A 71 -4.19 -2.36 -5.19
CA VAL A 71 -2.94 -1.69 -4.85
C VAL A 71 -2.01 -1.57 -6.07
N MET A 72 -1.94 -2.60 -6.92
CA MET A 72 -1.21 -2.54 -8.20
C MET A 72 -1.80 -1.50 -9.15
N THR A 73 -3.13 -1.49 -9.29
CA THR A 73 -3.85 -0.59 -10.21
C THR A 73 -3.71 0.86 -9.79
N HIS A 74 -3.70 1.14 -8.48
CA HIS A 74 -3.62 2.48 -7.92
C HIS A 74 -2.23 2.81 -7.35
N ARG A 75 -1.17 2.12 -7.80
CA ARG A 75 0.19 2.25 -7.25
C ARG A 75 0.72 3.68 -7.23
N ASP A 76 0.45 4.44 -8.29
CA ASP A 76 0.86 5.85 -8.41
C ASP A 76 0.23 6.71 -7.31
N GLN A 77 -1.08 6.59 -7.12
CA GLN A 77 -1.82 7.35 -6.09
C GLN A 77 -1.41 6.95 -4.67
N ILE A 78 -1.14 5.66 -4.45
CA ILE A 78 -0.74 5.13 -3.14
C ILE A 78 0.67 5.63 -2.78
N LEU A 79 1.61 5.55 -3.72
CA LEU A 79 2.98 6.00 -3.49
C LEU A 79 3.08 7.51 -3.37
N GLU A 80 2.28 8.27 -4.13
CA GLU A 80 2.16 9.72 -3.94
C GLU A 80 1.75 10.05 -2.51
N ARG A 81 0.72 9.38 -1.96
CA ARG A 81 0.31 9.61 -0.57
C ARG A 81 1.31 9.15 0.49
N LEU A 82 2.11 8.13 0.19
CA LEU A 82 3.15 7.64 1.11
C LEU A 82 4.34 8.61 1.21
N LEU A 83 4.60 9.39 0.14
CA LEU A 83 5.81 10.19 -0.01
C LEU A 83 5.59 11.70 0.08
N VAL A 84 4.38 12.18 -0.26
CA VAL A 84 4.01 13.60 -0.20
C VAL A 84 3.51 14.00 1.19
N GLN A 85 3.35 13.05 2.13
CA GLN A 85 3.02 13.33 3.53
C GLN A 85 4.25 13.54 4.40
#